data_AF-A0A9X2GRJ9-F1
#
_entry.id   AF-A0A9X2GRJ9-F1
#
_cell.length_a   1.000
_cell.length_b   1.000
_cell.length_c   1.000
_cell.angle_alpha   90.00
_cell.angle_beta   90.00
_cell.angle_gamma   90.00
#
_symmetry.space_group_name_H-M   'P 1'
#
loop_
_entity.id
_entity.type
_entity.pdbx_description
1 polymer ?
#
loop_
_entity_poly.entity_id
_entity_poly.type
_entity_poly.pdbx_seq_one_letter_code
_entity_poly.pdbx_strand_id
1 'polypeptide(L)'
;MSYHEIRGLVTAVRTACLILTAAASGMRTSELLELRIGCRRPPLTITGGGQRFRLASKVIKGRQFGGEDDEWVVVAEVDQAIALAERLHGGGTGEPVFGAMVFHTSYPRLRNWINGPAGQRLGLTPIPAGPLNLRMLRRTLAQELAQRPGGLLAAKIHLKHVSTATTEGYANRPGGSQALFHAEVQELEEEHHLRLTINAFRQYQAGQLPAGPGARGLIATFTRIDNALRDSAPAEPTVLDTDRRIENLLRAQAASLHVGPANYCWFRDPSKALCLRLAGTTQATRPLIGLCDSARCPQATHHACHRPIWAEQAATFQAFLGNPRVPTGEKTRLRREHDRVQRVLDSLDEATSTAGSTPACPPVPTGEPDICRS
;
A
#
# COMPACT_ATOMS: atom_id res chain seq x y z
N MET A 1 0.32 -2.80 -42.28
CA MET A 1 0.98 -3.55 -41.20
C MET A 1 1.31 -4.92 -41.77
N SER A 2 2.59 -5.30 -41.83
CA SER A 2 3.01 -6.60 -42.35
C SER A 2 2.60 -7.73 -41.39
N TYR A 3 2.48 -8.96 -41.89
CA TYR A 3 2.17 -10.14 -41.08
C TYR A 3 3.15 -10.32 -39.89
N HIS A 4 4.43 -10.01 -40.12
CA HIS A 4 5.45 -10.06 -39.07
C HIS A 4 5.25 -9.01 -37.98
N GLU A 5 4.81 -7.80 -38.33
CA GLU A 5 4.49 -6.74 -37.36
C GLU A 5 3.30 -7.12 -36.49
N ILE A 6 2.24 -7.67 -37.09
CA ILE A 6 1.05 -8.13 -36.36
C ILE A 6 1.42 -9.24 -35.38
N ARG A 7 2.18 -10.26 -35.82
CA ARG A 7 2.62 -11.35 -34.95
C ARG A 7 3.52 -10.86 -33.80
N GLY A 8 4.38 -9.88 -34.08
CA GLY A 8 5.21 -9.22 -33.07
C GLY A 8 4.37 -8.50 -32.02
N LEU A 9 3.36 -7.75 -32.45
CA LEU A 9 2.44 -7.05 -31.56
C LEU A 9 1.62 -8.02 -30.69
N VAL A 10 1.07 -9.08 -31.27
CA VAL A 10 0.34 -10.12 -30.51
C VAL A 10 1.23 -10.73 -29.43
N THR A 11 2.49 -11.00 -29.74
CA THR A 11 3.46 -11.53 -28.76
C THR A 11 3.74 -10.52 -27.64
N ALA A 12 3.92 -9.24 -27.98
CA ALA A 12 4.12 -8.17 -27.01
C ALA A 12 2.93 -8.04 -26.06
N VAL A 13 1.70 -7.97 -26.61
CA VAL A 13 0.48 -7.85 -25.80
C VAL A 13 0.27 -9.06 -24.90
N ARG A 14 0.45 -10.29 -25.42
CA ARG A 14 0.37 -11.51 -24.58
C ARG A 14 1.41 -11.51 -23.46
N THR A 15 2.62 -11.00 -23.72
CA THR A 15 3.68 -10.86 -22.70
C THR A 15 3.29 -9.82 -21.65
N ALA A 16 2.70 -8.70 -22.06
CA ALA A 16 2.20 -7.67 -21.14
C ALA A 16 1.08 -8.22 -20.24
N CYS A 17 0.15 -9.00 -20.80
CA CYS A 17 -0.88 -9.70 -20.03
C CYS A 17 -0.24 -10.64 -18.99
N LEU A 18 0.76 -11.45 -19.38
CA LEU A 18 1.47 -12.33 -18.45
C LEU A 18 2.13 -11.57 -17.29
N ILE A 19 2.82 -10.46 -17.59
CA ILE A 19 3.49 -9.63 -16.58
C ILE A 19 2.47 -9.03 -15.61
N LEU A 20 1.36 -8.48 -16.13
CA LEU A 20 0.32 -7.90 -15.30
C LEU A 20 -0.31 -8.95 -14.38
N THR A 21 -0.68 -10.11 -14.95
CA THR A 21 -1.22 -11.22 -14.17
C THR A 21 -0.22 -11.64 -13.09
N ALA A 22 1.05 -11.82 -13.41
CA ALA A 22 2.07 -12.21 -12.43
C ALA A 22 2.28 -11.16 -11.33
N ALA A 23 2.36 -9.88 -11.70
CA ALA A 23 2.62 -8.78 -10.77
C ALA A 23 1.47 -8.53 -9.80
N ALA A 24 0.22 -8.62 -10.27
CA ALA A 24 -0.95 -8.26 -9.47
C ALA A 24 -1.66 -9.45 -8.79
N SER A 25 -1.37 -10.70 -9.19
CA SER A 25 -1.86 -11.91 -8.49
C SER A 25 -0.79 -12.56 -7.60
N GLY A 26 0.49 -12.29 -7.88
CA GLY A 26 1.61 -12.95 -7.25
C GLY A 26 1.73 -14.43 -7.60
N MET A 27 0.96 -15.00 -8.53
CA MET A 27 1.04 -16.41 -8.90
C MET A 27 2.46 -16.86 -9.25
N ARG A 28 2.83 -18.08 -8.86
CA ARG A 28 4.11 -18.70 -9.24
C ARG A 28 4.11 -19.02 -10.73
N THR A 29 5.29 -19.13 -11.33
CA THR A 29 5.45 -19.53 -12.73
C THR A 29 4.65 -20.80 -13.05
N SER A 30 4.73 -21.83 -12.22
CA SER A 30 4.00 -23.09 -12.43
C SER A 30 2.47 -22.90 -12.42
N GLU A 31 1.96 -21.99 -11.58
CA GLU A 31 0.53 -21.70 -11.48
C GLU A 31 0.06 -20.88 -12.70
N LEU A 32 0.85 -19.89 -13.13
CA LEU A 32 0.58 -19.09 -14.32
C LEU A 32 0.53 -19.94 -15.60
N LEU A 33 1.41 -20.94 -15.71
CA LEU A 33 1.47 -21.84 -16.86
C LEU A 33 0.31 -22.84 -16.92
N GLU A 34 -0.35 -23.10 -15.79
CA GLU A 34 -1.54 -23.97 -15.69
C GLU A 34 -2.86 -23.22 -15.89
N LEU A 35 -2.84 -21.89 -16.05
CA LEU A 35 -4.04 -21.15 -16.44
C LEU A 35 -4.50 -21.62 -17.81
N ARG A 36 -5.75 -22.04 -17.91
CA ARG A 36 -6.38 -22.54 -19.14
C ARG A 36 -7.44 -21.57 -19.66
N ILE A 37 -7.66 -21.56 -20.97
CA ILE A 37 -8.74 -20.78 -21.59
C ILE A 37 -10.07 -21.20 -20.93
N GLY A 38 -10.80 -20.22 -20.40
CA GLY A 38 -11.99 -20.44 -19.57
C GLY A 38 -11.72 -20.46 -18.07
N CYS A 39 -10.52 -20.06 -17.62
CA CYS A 39 -10.18 -20.01 -16.19
C CYS A 39 -10.89 -18.89 -15.42
N ARG A 40 -11.40 -17.87 -16.11
CA ARG A 40 -12.12 -16.75 -15.50
C ARG A 40 -13.42 -17.25 -14.88
N ARG A 41 -13.65 -16.91 -13.61
CA ARG A 41 -14.93 -17.18 -12.93
C ARG A 41 -15.84 -15.96 -13.01
N PRO A 42 -17.17 -16.15 -13.01
CA PRO A 42 -18.11 -15.03 -12.94
C PRO A 42 -17.78 -14.10 -11.75
N PRO A 43 -17.78 -12.77 -11.96
CA PRO A 43 -17.55 -11.82 -10.87
C PRO A 43 -18.58 -12.01 -9.76
N LEU A 44 -18.11 -12.03 -8.52
CA LEU A 44 -18.99 -12.07 -7.35
C LEU A 44 -19.24 -10.66 -6.83
N THR A 45 -20.51 -10.27 -6.73
CA THR A 45 -20.89 -9.03 -6.05
C THR A 45 -20.73 -9.21 -4.55
N ILE A 46 -19.89 -8.38 -3.94
CA ILE A 46 -19.70 -8.33 -2.48
C ILE A 46 -20.79 -7.45 -1.89
N THR A 47 -21.31 -7.82 -0.71
CA THR A 47 -22.18 -6.99 0.10
C THR A 47 -21.51 -5.62 0.30
N GLY A 48 -22.13 -4.55 -0.22
CA GLY A 48 -21.55 -3.20 -0.24
C GLY A 48 -21.17 -2.68 -1.63
N GLY A 49 -21.40 -3.44 -2.71
CA GLY A 49 -21.37 -2.93 -4.09
C GLY A 49 -20.06 -3.14 -4.87
N GLY A 50 -19.04 -3.75 -4.27
CA GLY A 50 -17.79 -4.11 -4.97
C GLY A 50 -17.91 -5.43 -5.74
N GLN A 51 -17.05 -5.62 -6.76
CA GLN A 51 -16.92 -6.90 -7.47
C GLN A 51 -15.64 -7.62 -7.08
N ARG A 52 -15.72 -8.95 -6.94
CA ARG A 52 -14.58 -9.83 -6.75
C ARG A 52 -14.36 -10.68 -7.99
N PHE A 53 -13.17 -10.57 -8.58
CA PHE A 53 -12.76 -11.36 -9.73
C PHE A 53 -11.95 -12.58 -9.26
N ARG A 54 -12.11 -13.71 -9.94
CA ARG A 54 -11.41 -14.94 -9.60
C ARG A 54 -10.94 -15.69 -10.85
N LEU A 55 -9.76 -16.27 -10.76
CA LEU A 55 -9.21 -17.17 -11.76
C LEU A 55 -9.06 -18.57 -11.18
N ALA A 56 -9.50 -19.58 -11.91
CA ALA A 56 -9.23 -20.97 -11.60
C ALA A 56 -7.87 -21.40 -12.17
N SER A 57 -7.06 -22.03 -11.32
CA SER A 57 -5.72 -22.51 -11.65
C SER A 57 -5.47 -23.82 -10.91
N LYS A 58 -4.30 -24.41 -11.12
CA LYS A 58 -3.79 -25.51 -10.28
C LYS A 58 -2.67 -25.05 -9.36
N VAL A 59 -2.64 -25.56 -8.13
CA VAL A 59 -1.49 -25.47 -7.24
C VAL A 59 -0.70 -26.77 -7.34
N ILE A 60 0.55 -26.65 -7.78
CA ILE A 60 1.42 -27.80 -8.02
C ILE A 60 2.37 -28.04 -6.83
N LYS A 61 2.91 -26.99 -6.22
CA LYS A 61 3.99 -27.11 -5.23
C LYS A 61 3.47 -27.77 -3.93
N GLY A 62 4.03 -28.94 -3.59
CA GLY A 62 3.72 -29.67 -2.36
C GLY A 62 2.40 -30.44 -2.40
N ARG A 63 1.83 -30.68 -3.59
CA ARG A 63 0.57 -31.42 -3.80
C ARG A 63 0.81 -32.73 -4.57
N GLN A 64 -0.22 -33.57 -4.67
CA GLN A 64 -0.17 -34.80 -5.46
C GLN A 64 0.12 -34.52 -6.94
N PHE A 65 0.59 -35.54 -7.66
CA PHE A 65 0.89 -35.44 -9.09
C PHE A 65 -0.31 -34.90 -9.88
N GLY A 66 -0.05 -33.88 -10.72
CA GLY A 66 -1.10 -33.19 -11.49
C GLY A 66 -1.67 -31.93 -10.84
N GLY A 67 -1.30 -31.63 -9.58
CA GLY A 67 -1.74 -30.44 -8.85
C GLY A 67 -3.20 -30.49 -8.40
N GLU A 68 -3.53 -29.68 -7.40
CA GLU A 68 -4.92 -29.51 -6.91
C GLU A 68 -5.55 -28.27 -7.53
N ASP A 69 -6.84 -28.35 -7.88
CA ASP A 69 -7.59 -27.20 -8.37
C ASP A 69 -7.74 -26.16 -7.25
N ASP A 70 -7.52 -24.90 -7.61
CA ASP A 70 -7.56 -23.80 -6.67
C ASP A 70 -7.96 -22.50 -7.39
N GLU A 71 -8.37 -21.51 -6.61
CA GLU A 71 -8.75 -20.20 -7.12
C GLU A 71 -7.81 -19.10 -6.64
N TRP A 72 -7.69 -18.07 -7.46
CA TRP A 72 -6.95 -16.84 -7.16
C TRP A 72 -7.93 -15.68 -7.20
N VAL A 73 -8.06 -14.97 -6.08
CA VAL A 73 -8.76 -13.68 -6.07
C VAL A 73 -7.83 -12.65 -6.71
N VAL A 74 -8.33 -11.95 -7.72
CA VAL A 74 -7.56 -10.99 -8.51
C VAL A 74 -8.31 -9.66 -8.65
N VAL A 75 -7.59 -8.62 -9.07
CA VAL A 75 -8.17 -7.32 -9.45
C VAL A 75 -8.77 -7.37 -10.85
N ALA A 76 -9.62 -6.40 -11.19
CA ALA A 76 -10.34 -6.35 -12.46
C ALA A 76 -9.41 -6.33 -13.67
N GLU A 77 -8.27 -5.65 -13.54
CA GLU A 77 -7.27 -5.49 -14.60
C GLU A 77 -6.63 -6.83 -14.98
N VAL A 78 -6.45 -7.73 -14.00
CA VAL A 78 -5.95 -9.07 -14.25
C VAL A 78 -6.99 -9.91 -14.99
N ASP A 79 -8.25 -9.82 -14.60
CA ASP A 79 -9.36 -10.50 -15.28
C ASP A 79 -9.48 -10.04 -16.74
N GLN A 80 -9.38 -8.73 -16.99
CA GLN A 80 -9.36 -8.15 -18.33
C GLN A 80 -8.13 -8.58 -19.16
N ALA A 81 -6.96 -8.66 -18.54
CA ALA A 81 -5.76 -9.14 -19.21
C ALA A 81 -5.85 -10.61 -19.61
N ILE A 82 -6.44 -11.47 -18.78
CA ILE A 82 -6.73 -12.86 -19.16
C ILE A 82 -7.71 -12.89 -20.32
N ALA A 83 -8.80 -12.12 -20.26
CA ALA A 83 -9.76 -12.05 -21.36
C ALA A 83 -9.12 -11.64 -22.68
N LEU A 84 -8.18 -10.70 -22.65
CA LEU A 84 -7.42 -10.28 -23.82
C LEU A 84 -6.45 -11.38 -24.29
N ALA A 85 -5.73 -12.02 -23.38
CA ALA A 85 -4.80 -13.10 -23.71
C ALA A 85 -5.52 -14.31 -24.35
N GLU A 86 -6.72 -14.65 -23.87
CA GLU A 86 -7.59 -15.69 -24.43
C GLU A 86 -7.99 -15.33 -25.88
N ARG A 87 -8.50 -14.11 -26.11
CA ARG A 87 -8.86 -13.64 -27.46
C ARG A 87 -7.68 -13.66 -28.45
N LEU A 88 -6.47 -13.39 -27.96
CA LEU A 88 -5.25 -13.36 -28.77
C LEU A 88 -4.61 -14.75 -28.98
N HIS A 89 -5.08 -15.81 -28.32
CA HIS A 89 -4.55 -17.15 -28.50
C HIS A 89 -5.07 -17.82 -29.78
N GLY A 90 -6.37 -17.65 -30.06
CA GLY A 90 -7.04 -18.28 -31.20
C GLY A 90 -7.35 -19.79 -31.03
N GLY A 91 -7.01 -20.39 -29.90
CA GLY A 91 -7.24 -21.81 -29.58
C GLY A 91 -8.52 -22.08 -28.76
N GLY A 92 -8.80 -23.36 -28.50
CA GLY A 92 -10.03 -23.83 -27.85
C GLY A 92 -9.99 -23.82 -26.32
N THR A 93 -11.17 -23.92 -25.70
CA THR A 93 -11.33 -24.03 -24.23
C THR A 93 -10.46 -25.16 -23.67
N GLY A 94 -9.78 -24.90 -22.54
CA GLY A 94 -8.91 -25.88 -21.89
C GLY A 94 -7.44 -25.86 -22.33
N GLU A 95 -7.09 -25.14 -23.40
CA GLU A 95 -5.70 -24.89 -23.78
C GLU A 95 -5.01 -23.90 -22.81
N PRO A 96 -3.67 -23.96 -22.62
CA PRO A 96 -2.97 -23.02 -21.75
C PRO A 96 -3.04 -21.57 -22.25
N VAL A 97 -3.46 -20.63 -21.39
CA VAL A 97 -3.57 -19.19 -21.72
C VAL A 97 -2.22 -18.64 -22.16
N PHE A 98 -1.16 -18.90 -21.37
CA PHE A 98 0.20 -18.44 -21.64
C PHE A 98 1.09 -19.51 -22.27
N GLY A 99 0.81 -20.80 -22.01
CA GLY A 99 1.46 -21.95 -22.65
C GLY A 99 2.99 -21.91 -22.60
N ALA A 100 3.65 -22.28 -23.69
CA ALA A 100 5.11 -22.31 -23.82
C ALA A 100 5.79 -20.92 -23.86
N MET A 101 5.13 -19.86 -23.36
CA MET A 101 5.73 -18.53 -23.30
C MET A 101 6.94 -18.54 -22.38
N VAL A 102 8.10 -18.36 -22.99
CA VAL A 102 9.36 -18.33 -22.28
C VAL A 102 9.60 -16.90 -21.79
N PHE A 103 9.37 -16.64 -20.51
CA PHE A 103 9.44 -15.29 -19.93
C PHE A 103 10.76 -14.58 -20.24
N HIS A 104 11.89 -15.29 -20.12
CA HIS A 104 13.23 -14.73 -20.31
C HIS A 104 13.50 -14.25 -21.74
N THR A 105 12.81 -14.79 -22.76
CA THR A 105 12.91 -14.32 -24.15
C THR A 105 11.83 -13.30 -24.49
N SER A 106 10.65 -13.44 -23.89
CA SER A 106 9.47 -12.64 -24.20
C SER A 106 9.55 -11.24 -23.59
N TYR A 107 10.05 -11.12 -22.35
CA TYR A 107 10.18 -9.84 -21.66
C TYR A 107 11.14 -8.85 -22.37
N PRO A 108 12.38 -9.24 -22.77
CA PRO A 108 13.25 -8.33 -23.52
C PRO A 108 12.63 -7.83 -24.83
N ARG A 109 11.85 -8.68 -25.52
CA ARG A 109 11.14 -8.28 -26.75
C ARG A 109 10.05 -7.25 -26.47
N LEU A 110 9.25 -7.46 -25.41
CA LEU A 110 8.27 -6.48 -24.97
C LEU A 110 8.95 -5.16 -24.58
N ARG A 111 10.02 -5.21 -23.78
CA ARG A 111 10.78 -4.02 -23.38
C ARG A 111 11.29 -3.24 -24.59
N ASN A 112 11.88 -3.93 -25.56
CA ASN A 112 12.37 -3.28 -26.78
C ASN A 112 11.22 -2.68 -27.61
N TRP A 113 10.05 -3.33 -27.64
CA TRP A 113 8.88 -2.79 -28.32
C TRP A 113 8.33 -1.53 -27.64
N ILE A 114 8.23 -1.52 -26.29
CA ILE A 114 7.78 -0.36 -25.50
C ILE A 114 8.77 0.81 -25.63
N ASN A 115 10.07 0.53 -25.54
CA ASN A 115 11.09 1.58 -25.60
C ASN A 115 11.35 2.09 -27.04
N GLY A 116 10.87 1.35 -28.05
CA GLY A 116 11.00 1.69 -29.45
C GLY A 116 9.97 2.72 -29.94
N PRO A 117 9.98 3.04 -31.24
CA PRO A 117 9.11 4.07 -31.83
C PRO A 117 7.62 3.81 -31.64
N ALA A 118 7.20 2.54 -31.56
CA ALA A 118 5.80 2.18 -31.36
C ALA A 118 5.28 2.58 -29.97
N GLY A 119 6.02 2.24 -28.90
CA GLY A 119 5.62 2.64 -27.54
C GLY A 119 5.75 4.14 -27.30
N GLN A 120 6.76 4.79 -27.88
CA GLN A 120 6.90 6.25 -27.84
C GLN A 120 5.71 6.97 -28.47
N ARG A 121 5.24 6.52 -29.65
CA ARG A 121 4.02 7.06 -30.28
C ARG A 121 2.76 6.91 -29.41
N LEU A 122 2.72 5.86 -28.59
CA LEU A 122 1.62 5.60 -27.65
C LEU A 122 1.81 6.33 -26.30
N GLY A 123 2.89 7.09 -26.12
CA GLY A 123 3.18 7.79 -24.88
C GLY A 123 3.53 6.87 -23.71
N LEU A 124 3.98 5.63 -23.98
CA LEU A 124 4.36 4.69 -22.93
C LEU A 124 5.70 5.10 -22.30
N THR A 125 5.75 5.13 -20.97
CA THR A 125 6.99 5.37 -20.23
C THR A 125 8.02 4.28 -20.54
N PRO A 126 9.26 4.62 -20.95
CA PRO A 126 10.30 3.64 -21.19
C PRO A 126 10.56 2.77 -19.96
N ILE A 127 10.66 1.46 -20.17
CA ILE A 127 11.03 0.51 -19.12
C ILE A 127 12.55 0.54 -18.94
N PRO A 128 13.06 0.75 -17.71
CA PRO A 128 14.49 0.84 -17.45
C PRO A 128 15.24 -0.48 -17.76
N ALA A 129 16.55 -0.36 -17.96
CA ALA A 129 17.41 -1.52 -18.07
C ALA A 129 17.49 -2.28 -16.73
N GLY A 130 17.58 -3.60 -16.79
CA GLY A 130 17.69 -4.45 -15.61
C GLY A 130 17.01 -5.81 -15.79
N PRO A 131 17.37 -6.81 -14.97
CA PRO A 131 16.70 -8.10 -14.96
C PRO A 131 15.29 -7.95 -14.39
N LEU A 132 14.34 -8.64 -15.00
CA LEU A 132 13.03 -8.89 -14.42
C LEU A 132 12.77 -10.39 -14.51
N ASN A 133 12.23 -10.97 -13.44
CA ASN A 133 11.71 -12.32 -13.46
C ASN A 133 10.43 -12.42 -12.63
N LEU A 134 9.64 -13.46 -12.87
CA LEU A 134 8.35 -13.66 -12.21
C LEU A 134 8.47 -13.79 -10.68
N ARG A 135 9.61 -14.28 -10.17
CA ARG A 135 9.87 -14.37 -8.73
C ARG A 135 10.07 -12.98 -8.10
N MET A 136 10.72 -12.06 -8.80
CA MET A 136 10.87 -10.66 -8.38
C MET A 136 9.50 -9.98 -8.28
N LEU A 137 8.65 -10.13 -9.31
CA LEU A 137 7.29 -9.58 -9.30
C LEU A 137 6.47 -10.08 -8.10
N ARG A 138 6.49 -11.40 -7.85
CA ARG A 138 5.82 -11.99 -6.69
C ARG A 138 6.38 -11.46 -5.37
N ARG A 139 7.69 -11.25 -5.27
CA ARG A 139 8.35 -10.70 -4.07
C ARG A 139 7.94 -9.25 -3.83
N THR A 140 7.94 -8.42 -4.88
CA THR A 140 7.47 -7.03 -4.79
C THR A 140 6.03 -6.98 -4.31
N LEU A 141 5.12 -7.79 -4.89
CA LEU A 141 3.73 -7.85 -4.39
C LEU A 141 3.66 -8.27 -2.92
N ALA A 142 4.46 -9.25 -2.49
CA ALA A 142 4.49 -9.68 -1.10
C ALA A 142 4.89 -8.55 -0.15
N GLN A 143 5.89 -7.75 -0.53
CA GLN A 143 6.37 -6.60 0.25
C GLN A 143 5.31 -5.49 0.28
N GLU A 144 4.71 -5.16 -0.88
CA GLU A 144 3.63 -4.16 -0.97
C GLU A 144 2.38 -4.55 -0.18
N LEU A 145 2.03 -5.84 -0.16
CA LEU A 145 0.94 -6.33 0.67
C LEU A 145 1.32 -6.28 2.15
N ALA A 146 2.54 -6.67 2.53
CA ALA A 146 3.00 -6.70 3.91
C ALA A 146 3.04 -5.31 4.54
N GLN A 147 3.42 -4.27 3.79
CA GLN A 147 3.47 -2.88 4.24
C GLN A 147 2.09 -2.28 4.56
N ARG A 148 0.99 -2.95 4.19
CA ARG A 148 -0.37 -2.49 4.50
C ARG A 148 -0.77 -2.86 5.93
N PRO A 149 -1.72 -2.14 6.55
CA PRO A 149 -2.28 -2.52 7.85
C PRO A 149 -2.84 -3.96 7.82
N GLY A 150 -2.36 -4.84 8.72
CA GLY A 150 -2.72 -6.28 8.72
C GLY A 150 -2.17 -7.07 7.52
N GLY A 151 -1.30 -6.44 6.75
CA GLY A 151 -0.82 -6.87 5.45
C GLY A 151 0.00 -8.14 5.46
N LEU A 152 0.76 -8.40 6.53
CA LEU A 152 1.58 -9.62 6.63
C LEU A 152 0.72 -10.91 6.63
N LEU A 153 -0.38 -10.93 7.38
CA LEU A 153 -1.29 -12.08 7.38
C LEU A 153 -2.03 -12.18 6.03
N ALA A 154 -2.48 -11.04 5.49
CA ALA A 154 -3.13 -10.99 4.18
C ALA A 154 -2.21 -11.49 3.06
N ALA A 155 -0.94 -11.07 3.06
CA ALA A 155 0.09 -11.52 2.12
C ALA A 155 0.31 -13.03 2.25
N LYS A 156 0.41 -13.55 3.48
CA LYS A 156 0.58 -14.98 3.76
C LYS A 156 -0.58 -15.83 3.24
N ILE A 157 -1.81 -15.37 3.44
CA ILE A 157 -3.03 -16.03 2.94
C ILE A 157 -3.08 -15.94 1.41
N HIS A 158 -2.99 -14.73 0.86
CA HIS A 158 -3.11 -14.46 -0.58
C HIS A 158 -2.05 -15.22 -1.39
N LEU A 159 -0.81 -15.24 -0.91
CA LEU A 159 0.30 -15.94 -1.56
C LEU A 159 0.33 -17.44 -1.25
N LYS A 160 -0.68 -17.98 -0.56
CA LYS A 160 -0.79 -19.42 -0.23
C LYS A 160 0.45 -19.93 0.51
N HIS A 161 1.02 -19.10 1.38
CA HIS A 161 2.06 -19.50 2.34
C HIS A 161 1.43 -20.09 3.61
N VAL A 162 0.12 -19.89 3.78
CA VAL A 162 -0.70 -20.37 4.89
C VAL A 162 -1.99 -20.92 4.29
N SER A 163 -2.38 -22.14 4.66
CA SER A 163 -3.68 -22.70 4.29
C SER A 163 -4.77 -22.07 5.17
N THR A 164 -5.87 -21.61 4.57
CA THR A 164 -7.04 -21.10 5.29
C THR A 164 -7.87 -22.20 5.95
N ALA A 165 -7.55 -23.48 5.71
CA ALA A 165 -8.24 -24.63 6.31
C ALA A 165 -7.85 -24.89 7.78
N THR A 166 -6.89 -24.14 8.35
CA THR A 166 -6.38 -24.32 9.72
C THR A 166 -6.41 -23.02 10.52
N THR A 167 -7.59 -22.41 10.63
CA THR A 167 -7.80 -21.15 11.37
C THR A 167 -7.61 -21.24 12.90
N GLU A 168 -7.22 -22.38 13.49
CA GLU A 168 -7.08 -22.51 14.95
C GLU A 168 -5.71 -22.99 15.47
N GLY A 169 -4.67 -23.09 14.62
CA GLY A 169 -3.39 -23.72 15.00
C GLY A 169 -2.13 -22.85 14.95
N TYR A 170 -2.22 -21.52 14.90
CA TYR A 170 -1.09 -20.63 14.62
C TYR A 170 -0.20 -20.30 15.82
N ALA A 171 0.36 -21.32 16.47
CA ALA A 171 1.43 -21.11 17.46
C ALA A 171 2.36 -22.33 17.58
N ASN A 172 3.13 -22.69 16.53
CA ASN A 172 4.51 -23.14 16.76
C ASN A 172 5.38 -23.31 15.49
N ARG A 173 6.62 -22.82 15.62
CA ARG A 173 7.86 -23.06 14.84
C ARG A 173 8.01 -22.51 13.40
N PRO A 174 8.79 -21.42 13.20
CA PRO A 174 9.28 -21.03 11.89
C PRO A 174 10.51 -21.85 11.48
N GLY A 175 10.49 -22.46 10.29
CA GLY A 175 11.67 -22.97 9.60
C GLY A 175 12.48 -21.84 8.93
N GLY A 176 13.73 -22.11 8.55
CA GLY A 176 14.74 -21.09 8.17
C GLY A 176 14.34 -20.08 7.09
N SER A 177 13.63 -20.47 6.03
CA SER A 177 13.19 -19.52 4.99
C SER A 177 12.03 -18.61 5.42
N GLN A 178 11.25 -19.02 6.42
CA GLN A 178 10.18 -18.21 7.01
C GLN A 178 10.74 -17.19 8.00
N ALA A 179 11.76 -17.58 8.79
CA ALA A 179 12.45 -16.66 9.69
C ALA A 179 13.15 -15.52 8.92
N LEU A 180 13.83 -15.85 7.81
CA LEU A 180 14.45 -14.84 6.94
C LEU A 180 13.43 -13.88 6.33
N PHE A 181 12.28 -14.39 5.86
CA PHE A 181 11.21 -13.53 5.34
C PHE A 181 10.58 -12.66 6.42
N HIS A 182 10.45 -13.17 7.66
CA HIS A 182 9.96 -12.38 8.78
C HIS A 182 10.91 -11.24 9.14
N ALA A 183 12.21 -11.51 9.24
CA ALA A 183 13.22 -10.49 9.50
C ALA A 183 13.21 -9.41 8.40
N GLU A 184 13.18 -9.82 7.13
CA GLU A 184 13.12 -8.88 6.01
C GLU A 184 11.83 -8.03 6.02
N VAL A 185 10.68 -8.62 6.33
CA VAL A 185 9.43 -7.85 6.45
C VAL A 185 9.51 -6.87 7.61
N GLN A 186 10.10 -7.25 8.74
CA GLN A 186 10.30 -6.34 9.87
C GLN A 186 11.21 -5.17 9.49
N GLU A 187 12.32 -5.42 8.80
CA GLU A 187 13.20 -4.37 8.28
C GLU A 187 12.46 -3.41 7.34
N LEU A 188 11.66 -3.96 6.40
CA LEU A 188 10.85 -3.14 5.49
C LEU A 188 9.73 -2.36 6.21
N GLU A 189 9.11 -2.94 7.24
CA GLU A 189 8.15 -2.25 8.10
C GLU A 189 8.83 -1.08 8.83
N GLU A 190 10.03 -1.29 9.38
CA GLU A 190 10.81 -0.26 10.08
C GLU A 190 11.22 0.88 9.12
N GLU A 191 11.71 0.56 7.92
CA GLU A 191 12.03 1.55 6.88
C GLU A 191 10.77 2.32 6.44
N HIS A 192 9.65 1.62 6.26
CA HIS A 192 8.38 2.24 5.92
C HIS A 192 7.91 3.19 7.03
N HIS A 193 7.99 2.78 8.29
CA HIS A 193 7.62 3.59 9.43
C HIS A 193 8.51 4.83 9.56
N LEU A 194 9.82 4.68 9.33
CA LEU A 194 10.75 5.81 9.31
C LEU A 194 10.39 6.81 8.22
N ARG A 195 10.16 6.33 6.99
CA ARG A 195 9.73 7.17 5.85
C ARG A 195 8.44 7.94 6.15
N LEU A 196 7.42 7.28 6.70
CA LEU A 196 6.17 7.94 7.09
C LEU A 196 6.40 8.98 8.19
N THR A 197 7.26 8.69 9.16
CA THR A 197 7.58 9.62 10.25
C THR A 197 8.33 10.85 9.74
N ILE A 198 9.28 10.68 8.82
CA ILE A 198 9.97 11.78 8.14
C ILE A 198 8.98 12.63 7.34
N ASN A 199 8.08 12.00 6.58
CA ASN A 199 7.07 12.74 5.82
C ASN A 199 6.15 13.55 6.73
N ALA A 200 5.68 12.96 7.84
CA ALA A 200 4.88 13.67 8.83
C ALA A 200 5.64 14.84 9.50
N PHE A 201 6.94 14.67 9.74
CA PHE A 201 7.79 15.73 10.28
C PHE A 201 7.98 16.88 9.27
N ARG A 202 8.25 16.56 8.00
CA ARG A 202 8.35 17.55 6.92
C ARG A 202 7.04 18.31 6.70
N GLN A 203 5.90 17.62 6.79
CA GLN A 203 4.57 18.24 6.76
C GLN A 203 4.40 19.23 7.91
N TYR A 204 4.77 18.84 9.13
CA TYR A 204 4.78 19.72 10.30
C TYR A 204 5.64 20.97 10.06
N GLN A 205 6.85 20.82 9.54
CA GLN A 205 7.74 21.95 9.20
C GLN A 205 7.13 22.88 8.13
N ALA A 206 6.36 22.33 7.20
CA ALA A 206 5.60 23.08 6.20
C ALA A 206 4.27 23.68 6.73
N GLY A 207 4.01 23.59 8.04
CA GLY A 207 2.78 24.09 8.66
C GLY A 207 1.55 23.21 8.48
N GLN A 208 1.68 22.04 7.84
CA GLN A 208 0.61 21.05 7.73
C GLN A 208 0.58 20.20 9.00
N LEU A 209 -0.32 20.54 9.92
CA LEU A 209 -0.37 19.90 11.23
C LEU A 209 -1.17 18.60 11.19
N PRO A 210 -0.82 17.59 12.02
CA PRO A 210 -1.67 16.43 12.23
C PRO A 210 -2.95 16.82 12.98
N ALA A 211 -4.05 16.12 12.70
CA ALA A 211 -5.31 16.23 13.43
C ALA A 211 -5.52 15.05 14.40
N GLY A 212 -6.59 15.11 15.18
CA GLY A 212 -7.01 14.04 16.09
C GLY A 212 -6.44 14.13 17.51
N PRO A 213 -6.88 13.24 18.43
CA PRO A 213 -6.60 13.39 19.87
C PRO A 213 -5.12 13.30 20.24
N GLY A 214 -4.31 12.60 19.45
CA GLY A 214 -2.86 12.50 19.64
C GLY A 214 -2.03 13.62 19.01
N ALA A 215 -2.65 14.54 18.27
CA ALA A 215 -1.95 15.56 17.48
C ALA A 215 -1.02 16.43 18.33
N ARG A 216 -1.54 16.98 19.44
CA ARG A 216 -0.76 17.83 20.35
C ARG A 216 0.50 17.13 20.87
N GLY A 217 0.39 15.84 21.18
CA GLY A 217 1.51 15.05 21.66
C GLY A 217 2.52 14.66 20.58
N LEU A 218 2.13 14.63 19.31
CA LEU A 218 3.05 14.46 18.18
C LEU A 218 3.77 15.77 17.86
N ILE A 219 3.01 16.87 17.78
CA ILE A 219 3.54 18.23 17.55
C ILE A 219 4.60 18.57 18.60
N ALA A 220 4.33 18.34 19.89
CA ALA A 220 5.31 18.59 20.95
C ALA A 220 6.58 17.72 20.83
N THR A 221 6.49 16.52 20.25
CA THR A 221 7.68 15.73 19.93
C THR A 221 8.45 16.34 18.77
N PHE A 222 7.77 16.72 17.69
CA PHE A 222 8.41 17.35 16.54
C PHE A 222 9.07 18.68 16.90
N THR A 223 8.44 19.53 17.72
CA THR A 223 9.05 20.76 18.24
C THR A 223 10.35 20.48 19.01
N ARG A 224 10.39 19.43 19.83
CA ARG A 224 11.63 19.05 20.55
C ARG A 224 12.73 18.59 19.59
N ILE A 225 12.37 17.88 18.52
CA ILE A 225 13.31 17.43 17.50
C ILE A 225 13.84 18.63 16.70
N ASP A 226 12.98 19.57 16.29
CA ASP A 226 13.38 20.82 15.63
C ASP A 226 14.33 21.66 16.50
N ASN A 227 14.08 21.75 17.81
CA ASN A 227 14.97 22.43 18.73
C ASN A 227 16.34 21.74 18.81
N ALA A 228 16.37 20.42 18.98
CA ALA A 228 17.61 19.66 19.04
C ALA A 228 18.44 19.78 17.73
N LEU A 229 17.77 19.86 16.58
CA LEU A 229 18.41 20.08 15.28
C LEU A 229 19.03 21.47 15.18
N ARG A 230 18.35 22.51 15.69
CA ARG A 230 18.88 23.89 15.72
C ARG A 230 20.08 24.04 16.67
N ASP A 231 20.01 23.46 17.86
CA ASP A 231 21.06 23.56 18.87
C ASP A 231 22.35 22.83 18.46
N SER A 232 22.24 21.86 17.55
CA SER A 232 23.36 21.02 17.08
C SER A 232 23.89 21.44 15.70
N ALA A 233 23.53 22.63 15.20
CA ALA A 233 23.90 23.08 13.85
C ALA A 233 25.42 23.34 13.75
N PRO A 234 26.15 22.65 12.84
CA PRO A 234 27.55 22.93 12.59
C PRO A 234 27.72 24.25 11.83
N ALA A 235 28.91 24.86 11.91
CA ALA A 235 29.21 26.12 11.24
C ALA A 235 29.06 26.06 9.71
N GLU A 236 29.28 24.89 9.09
CA GLU A 236 29.03 24.61 7.67
C GLU A 236 28.36 23.23 7.50
N PRO A 237 27.02 23.15 7.45
CA PRO A 237 26.32 21.90 7.23
C PRO A 237 26.30 21.50 5.75
N THR A 238 26.59 20.23 5.45
CA THR A 238 26.23 19.63 4.15
C THR A 238 24.82 19.03 4.23
N VAL A 239 24.05 19.10 3.14
CA VAL A 239 22.66 18.63 3.06
C VAL A 239 22.51 17.16 3.51
N LEU A 240 23.46 16.30 3.14
CA LEU A 240 23.47 14.87 3.50
C LEU A 240 23.64 14.61 5.01
N ASP A 241 24.38 15.47 5.71
CA ASP A 241 24.58 15.36 7.17
C ASP A 241 23.29 15.75 7.90
N THR A 242 22.60 16.79 7.43
CA THR A 242 21.30 17.21 7.96
C THR A 242 20.24 16.11 7.83
N ASP A 243 20.13 15.45 6.66
CA ASP A 243 19.16 14.37 6.45
C ASP A 243 19.41 13.16 7.38
N ARG A 244 20.66 12.73 7.52
CA ARG A 244 21.01 11.61 8.42
C ARG A 244 20.73 11.90 9.89
N ARG A 245 20.94 13.15 10.33
CA ARG A 245 20.61 13.58 11.70
C ARG A 245 19.10 13.54 11.94
N ILE A 246 18.32 14.03 10.99
CA ILE A 246 16.85 13.97 11.04
C ILE A 246 16.38 12.51 11.15
N GLU A 247 16.91 11.61 10.30
CA GLU A 247 16.58 10.18 10.35
C GLU A 247 16.88 9.55 11.71
N ASN A 248 18.06 9.84 12.27
CA ASN A 248 18.48 9.29 13.56
C ASN A 248 17.59 9.75 14.72
N LEU A 249 17.21 11.03 14.76
CA LEU A 249 16.32 11.57 15.79
C LEU A 249 14.88 11.04 15.65
N LEU A 250 14.42 10.81 14.42
CA LEU A 250 13.07 10.31 14.16
C LEU A 250 12.94 8.79 14.32
N ARG A 251 14.04 8.02 14.30
CA ARG A 251 14.01 6.56 14.42
C ARG A 251 13.32 6.07 15.69
N ALA A 252 13.57 6.70 16.83
CA ALA A 252 12.89 6.37 18.09
C ALA A 252 11.38 6.63 18.03
N GLN A 253 10.97 7.70 17.36
CA GLN A 253 9.55 8.01 17.16
C GLN A 253 8.90 7.02 16.17
N ALA A 254 9.60 6.66 15.09
CA ALA A 254 9.17 5.70 14.09
C ALA A 254 8.98 4.29 14.66
N ALA A 255 9.81 3.87 15.63
CA ALA A 255 9.65 2.59 16.31
C ALA A 255 8.31 2.45 17.08
N SER A 256 7.70 3.57 17.48
CA SER A 256 6.38 3.57 18.11
C SER A 256 5.21 3.58 17.11
N LEU A 257 5.49 3.84 15.82
CA LEU A 257 4.48 3.97 14.79
C LEU A 257 3.85 2.63 14.45
N HIS A 258 2.53 2.60 14.42
CA HIS A 258 1.74 1.53 13.85
C HIS A 258 0.75 2.14 12.86
N VAL A 259 0.77 1.64 11.63
CA VAL A 259 -0.02 2.19 10.52
C VAL A 259 -1.43 1.58 10.53
N GLY A 260 -2.44 2.42 10.70
CA GLY A 260 -3.84 2.08 10.50
C GLY A 260 -4.35 2.62 9.16
N PRO A 261 -5.50 2.12 8.66
CA PRO A 261 -6.06 2.57 7.39
C PRO A 261 -6.52 4.04 7.45
N ALA A 262 -7.03 4.49 8.60
CA ALA A 262 -7.59 5.82 8.79
C ALA A 262 -6.77 6.70 9.76
N ASN A 263 -5.64 6.21 10.26
CA ASN A 263 -4.82 6.93 11.25
C ASN A 263 -3.41 6.36 11.36
N TYR A 264 -2.51 7.17 11.90
CA TYR A 264 -1.25 6.70 12.50
C TYR A 264 -1.44 6.53 14.00
N CYS A 265 -0.94 5.43 14.56
CA CYS A 265 -0.93 5.16 15.99
C CYS A 265 0.51 5.26 16.52
N TRP A 266 0.78 6.27 17.34
CA TRP A 266 2.06 6.46 18.01
C TRP A 266 2.02 5.75 19.36
N PHE A 267 2.23 4.44 19.34
CA PHE A 267 2.12 3.53 20.48
C PHE A 267 3.29 3.71 21.46
N ARG A 268 3.26 4.81 22.20
CA ARG A 268 4.23 5.17 23.24
C ARG A 268 3.92 4.63 24.63
N ASP A 269 2.64 4.48 24.97
CA ASP A 269 2.18 4.12 26.30
C ASP A 269 1.01 3.13 26.23
N PRO A 270 1.20 1.83 26.55
CA PRO A 270 0.14 0.83 26.51
C PRO A 270 -1.09 1.19 27.36
N SER A 271 -0.91 1.91 28.47
CA SER A 271 -2.01 2.31 29.37
C SER A 271 -2.95 3.34 28.74
N LYS A 272 -2.46 4.12 27.76
CA LYS A 272 -3.21 5.15 27.04
C LYS A 272 -3.86 4.61 25.77
N ALA A 273 -3.52 3.39 25.34
CA ALA A 273 -4.06 2.79 24.14
C ALA A 273 -5.51 2.37 24.38
N LEU A 274 -6.45 3.10 23.76
CA LEU A 274 -7.87 2.84 23.93
C LEU A 274 -8.28 1.42 23.48
N CYS A 275 -7.65 0.90 22.42
CA CYS A 275 -7.88 -0.47 21.95
C CYS A 275 -7.52 -1.54 23.01
N LEU A 276 -6.42 -1.36 23.74
CA LEU A 276 -6.01 -2.27 24.82
C LEU A 276 -6.93 -2.17 26.04
N ARG A 277 -7.34 -0.94 26.39
CA ARG A 277 -8.30 -0.71 27.47
C ARG A 277 -9.66 -1.34 27.18
N LEU A 278 -10.16 -1.23 25.95
CA LEU A 278 -11.42 -1.84 25.54
C LEU A 278 -11.34 -3.37 25.48
N ALA A 279 -10.17 -3.92 25.14
CA ALA A 279 -9.93 -5.36 25.11
C ALA A 279 -9.56 -5.97 26.48
N GLY A 280 -9.31 -5.16 27.51
CA GLY A 280 -8.85 -5.63 28.82
C GLY A 280 -7.40 -6.12 28.84
N THR A 281 -6.59 -5.82 27.82
CA THR A 281 -5.21 -6.32 27.64
C THR A 281 -4.16 -5.22 27.80
N THR A 282 -4.17 -4.54 28.95
CA THR A 282 -3.35 -3.34 29.21
C THR A 282 -1.84 -3.58 29.25
N GLN A 283 -1.39 -4.84 29.33
CA GLN A 283 0.03 -5.24 29.35
C GLN A 283 0.58 -5.62 27.97
N ALA A 284 -0.19 -5.50 26.89
CA ALA A 284 0.28 -5.83 25.56
C ALA A 284 1.38 -4.86 25.08
N THR A 285 2.38 -5.39 24.39
CA THR A 285 3.51 -4.62 23.85
C THR A 285 3.26 -4.04 22.45
N ARG A 286 2.10 -4.32 21.86
CA ARG A 286 1.66 -3.80 20.56
C ARG A 286 0.18 -3.40 20.61
N PRO A 287 -0.26 -2.39 19.84
CA PRO A 287 -1.66 -2.00 19.78
C PRO A 287 -2.49 -3.02 18.99
N LEU A 288 -3.74 -3.20 19.41
CA LEU A 288 -4.74 -3.92 18.63
C LEU A 288 -5.34 -2.98 17.58
N ILE A 289 -4.65 -2.78 16.45
CA ILE A 289 -5.05 -1.82 15.40
C ILE A 289 -6.45 -2.09 14.86
N GLY A 290 -6.88 -3.35 14.77
CA GLY A 290 -8.24 -3.72 14.35
C GLY A 290 -9.35 -3.28 15.32
N LEU A 291 -9.01 -2.97 16.57
CA LEU A 291 -9.93 -2.42 17.59
C LEU A 291 -9.67 -0.92 17.86
N CYS A 292 -8.90 -0.25 16.99
CA CYS A 292 -8.54 1.14 17.19
C CYS A 292 -9.75 2.06 16.97
N ASP A 293 -10.22 2.71 18.04
CA ASP A 293 -11.11 3.88 17.93
C ASP A 293 -10.24 5.14 17.87
N SER A 294 -9.76 5.44 16.65
CA SER A 294 -8.78 6.50 16.41
C SER A 294 -9.34 7.91 16.55
N ALA A 295 -10.67 8.07 16.50
CA ALA A 295 -11.32 9.35 16.78
C ALA A 295 -11.24 9.74 18.28
N ARG A 296 -10.98 8.77 19.16
CA ARG A 296 -10.94 8.97 20.62
C ARG A 296 -9.60 8.63 21.26
N CYS A 297 -8.78 7.83 20.61
CA CYS A 297 -7.52 7.36 21.18
C CYS A 297 -6.49 8.51 21.26
N PRO A 298 -5.93 8.82 22.45
CA PRO A 298 -4.97 9.92 22.64
C PRO A 298 -3.59 9.67 21.99
N GLN A 299 -3.41 8.51 21.36
CA GLN A 299 -2.19 8.13 20.63
C GLN A 299 -2.41 8.05 19.12
N ALA A 300 -3.63 8.36 18.64
CA ALA A 300 -3.97 8.36 17.23
C ALA A 300 -3.86 9.77 16.66
N THR A 301 -3.26 9.88 15.47
CA THR A 301 -3.23 11.12 14.68
C THR A 301 -3.79 10.86 13.29
N HIS A 302 -4.50 11.84 12.76
CA HIS A 302 -5.01 11.88 11.40
C HIS A 302 -4.14 12.86 10.58
N HIS A 303 -3.99 12.54 9.30
CA HIS A 303 -3.10 13.26 8.36
C HIS A 303 -3.88 13.39 7.05
N ALA A 304 -3.44 14.28 6.15
CA ALA A 304 -4.15 14.52 4.88
C ALA A 304 -4.43 13.24 4.08
N CYS A 305 -3.50 12.28 4.09
CA CYS A 305 -3.65 10.98 3.43
C CYS A 305 -4.81 10.13 3.98
N HIS A 306 -5.26 10.37 5.21
CA HIS A 306 -6.36 9.63 5.85
C HIS A 306 -7.74 10.23 5.50
N ARG A 307 -7.80 11.47 5.01
CA ARG A 307 -9.06 12.17 4.72
C ARG A 307 -10.01 11.37 3.81
N PRO A 308 -9.56 10.72 2.71
CA PRO A 308 -10.47 9.97 1.83
C PRO A 308 -11.21 8.84 2.56
N ILE A 309 -10.55 8.15 3.50
CA ILE A 309 -11.15 7.05 4.27
C ILE A 309 -12.24 7.59 5.21
N TRP A 310 -11.99 8.71 5.88
CA TRP A 310 -13.00 9.37 6.72
C TRP A 310 -14.19 9.89 5.90
N ALA A 311 -13.94 10.42 4.70
CA ALA A 311 -14.98 10.91 3.80
C ALA A 311 -15.87 9.77 3.30
N GLU A 312 -15.29 8.62 2.93
CA GLU A 312 -16.04 7.42 2.54
C GLU A 312 -16.89 6.89 3.71
N GLN A 313 -16.33 6.88 4.92
CA GLN A 313 -17.06 6.49 6.13
C GLN A 313 -18.24 7.44 6.42
N ALA A 314 -18.05 8.75 6.24
CA ALA A 314 -19.11 9.75 6.38
C ALA A 314 -20.26 9.49 5.39
N ALA A 315 -19.91 9.32 4.11
CA ALA A 315 -20.87 9.04 3.05
C ALA A 315 -21.65 7.73 3.31
N THR A 316 -20.96 6.70 3.82
CA THR A 316 -21.59 5.44 4.21
C THR A 316 -22.63 5.64 5.31
N PHE A 317 -22.28 6.35 6.38
CA PHE A 317 -23.23 6.65 7.46
C PHE A 317 -24.39 7.52 6.96
N GLN A 318 -24.14 8.49 6.09
CA GLN A 318 -25.19 9.33 5.49
C GLN A 318 -26.17 8.49 4.67
N ALA A 319 -25.68 7.52 3.88
CA ALA A 319 -26.52 6.60 3.12
C ALA A 319 -27.42 5.75 4.04
N PHE A 320 -26.89 5.23 5.15
CA PHE A 320 -27.70 4.48 6.13
C PHE A 320 -28.73 5.37 6.83
N LEU A 321 -28.38 6.61 7.17
CA LEU A 321 -29.30 7.55 7.80
C LEU A 321 -30.47 7.92 6.87
N GLY A 322 -30.20 8.05 5.57
CA GLY A 322 -31.21 8.28 4.54
C GLY A 322 -32.11 7.07 4.25
N ASN A 323 -31.71 5.85 4.63
CA ASN A 323 -32.47 4.65 4.36
C ASN A 323 -33.71 4.55 5.29
N PRO A 324 -34.95 4.51 4.76
CA PRO A 324 -36.16 4.42 5.59
C PRO A 324 -36.27 3.09 6.34
N ARG A 325 -35.59 2.03 5.90
CA ARG A 325 -35.63 0.68 6.52
C ARG A 325 -34.79 0.56 7.79
N VAL A 326 -33.95 1.54 8.11
CA VAL A 326 -33.12 1.52 9.32
C VAL A 326 -33.98 1.96 10.53
N PRO A 327 -34.06 1.16 11.61
CA PRO A 327 -34.85 1.51 12.79
C PRO A 327 -34.41 2.83 13.44
N THR A 328 -35.34 3.53 14.08
CA THR A 328 -35.08 4.85 14.70
C THR A 328 -33.98 4.82 15.76
N GLY A 329 -33.92 3.76 16.58
CA GLY A 329 -32.84 3.59 17.57
C GLY A 329 -31.46 3.49 16.91
N GLU A 330 -31.38 2.74 15.82
CA GLU A 330 -30.16 2.58 15.04
C GLU A 330 -29.77 3.88 14.32
N LYS A 331 -30.73 4.64 13.79
CA LYS A 331 -30.48 5.98 13.25
C LYS A 331 -29.88 6.92 14.29
N THR A 332 -30.35 6.87 15.54
CA THR A 332 -29.77 7.69 16.62
C THR A 332 -28.32 7.31 16.91
N ARG A 333 -27.99 6.02 16.93
CA ARG A 333 -26.61 5.53 17.08
C ARG A 333 -25.73 5.99 15.91
N LEU A 334 -26.21 5.81 14.67
CA LEU A 334 -25.49 6.18 13.45
C LEU A 334 -25.26 7.69 13.33
N ARG A 335 -26.21 8.54 13.76
CA ARG A 335 -25.99 10.01 13.81
C ARG A 335 -24.81 10.37 14.71
N ARG A 336 -24.72 9.78 15.90
CA ARG A 336 -23.59 10.04 16.83
C ARG A 336 -22.24 9.63 16.24
N GLU A 337 -22.20 8.53 15.48
CA GLU A 337 -20.99 8.09 14.79
C GLU A 337 -20.67 8.98 13.58
N HIS A 338 -21.68 9.38 12.79
CA HIS A 338 -21.53 10.34 11.70
C HIS A 338 -20.99 11.68 12.20
N ASP A 339 -21.55 12.24 13.26
CA ASP A 339 -21.08 13.50 13.85
C ASP A 339 -19.62 13.40 14.35
N ARG A 340 -19.21 12.21 14.81
CA ARG A 340 -17.83 11.96 15.21
C ARG A 340 -16.89 11.95 14.01
N VAL A 341 -17.27 11.26 12.93
CA VAL A 341 -16.53 11.26 11.67
C VAL A 341 -16.43 12.68 11.09
N GLN A 342 -17.52 13.44 11.12
CA GLN A 342 -17.55 14.81 10.61
C GLN A 342 -16.57 15.71 11.37
N ARG A 343 -16.54 15.64 12.71
CA ARG A 343 -15.54 16.39 13.49
C ARG A 343 -14.09 16.05 13.12
N VAL A 344 -13.80 14.80 12.76
CA VAL A 344 -12.47 14.41 12.29
C VAL A 344 -12.16 15.03 10.93
N LEU A 345 -13.12 15.03 10.00
CA LEU A 345 -12.99 15.69 8.70
C LEU A 345 -12.78 17.19 8.85
N ASP A 346 -13.58 17.86 9.67
CA ASP A 346 -13.47 19.30 9.91
C ASP A 346 -12.07 19.63 10.48
N SER A 347 -11.61 18.86 11.46
CA SER A 347 -10.26 19.02 12.04
C SER A 347 -9.14 18.79 11.02
N LEU A 348 -9.30 17.84 10.09
CA LEU A 348 -8.34 17.57 9.01
C LEU A 348 -8.30 18.72 8.00
N ASP A 349 -9.47 19.26 7.65
CA ASP A 349 -9.61 20.35 6.68
C ASP A 349 -9.05 21.66 7.26
N GLU A 350 -9.28 21.94 8.54
CA GLU A 350 -8.67 23.06 9.28
C GLU A 350 -7.14 22.96 9.34
N ALA A 351 -6.63 21.76 9.66
CA ALA A 351 -5.19 21.52 9.77
C ALA A 351 -4.45 21.57 8.41
N THR A 352 -5.18 21.38 7.31
CA THR A 352 -4.63 21.53 5.95
C THR A 352 -4.74 22.98 5.46
N SER A 353 -5.82 23.69 5.81
CA SER A 353 -6.08 25.07 5.35
C SER A 353 -5.12 26.09 5.98
N THR A 354 -4.69 25.86 7.22
CA THR A 354 -3.70 26.73 7.91
C THR A 354 -2.33 26.74 7.23
N ALA A 355 -1.98 25.72 6.46
CA ALA A 355 -0.75 25.69 5.66
C ALA A 355 -0.80 26.64 4.44
N GLY A 356 -1.98 27.02 3.97
CA GLY A 356 -2.17 27.94 2.84
C GLY A 356 -2.08 29.43 3.17
N SER A 357 -2.01 29.79 4.46
CA SER A 357 -2.19 31.18 4.94
C SER A 357 -0.97 31.82 5.64
N THR A 358 0.23 31.24 5.54
CA THR A 358 1.43 31.87 6.13
C THR A 358 2.02 32.90 5.15
N PRO A 359 2.27 34.17 5.55
CA PRO A 359 2.80 35.19 4.65
C PRO A 359 4.23 34.85 4.22
N ALA A 360 4.57 35.21 2.98
CA ALA A 360 5.90 35.04 2.41
C ALA A 360 6.98 35.57 3.36
N CYS A 361 8.04 34.77 3.54
CA CYS A 361 9.27 35.20 4.18
C CYS A 361 9.74 36.52 3.54
N PRO A 362 10.19 37.54 4.31
CA PRO A 362 10.67 38.79 3.73
C PRO A 362 11.91 38.52 2.86
N PRO A 363 12.11 39.26 1.76
CA PRO A 363 13.25 39.05 0.88
C PRO A 363 14.56 39.32 1.63
N VAL A 364 15.53 38.42 1.40
CA VAL A 364 16.92 38.54 1.86
C VAL A 364 17.53 39.83 1.29
N PRO A 365 18.23 40.66 2.08
CA PRO A 365 18.87 41.87 1.58
C PRO A 365 20.02 41.49 0.64
N THR A 366 19.92 41.89 -0.62
CA THR A 366 21.01 41.80 -1.60
C THR A 366 22.04 42.89 -1.28
N GLY A 367 23.13 42.49 -0.65
CA GLY A 367 24.32 43.31 -0.52
C GLY A 367 25.50 42.55 -1.09
N GLU A 368 26.04 43.02 -2.23
CA GLU A 368 27.47 43.25 -2.48
C GLU A 368 27.73 43.72 -3.94
N PRO A 369 28.89 44.33 -4.23
CA PRO A 369 28.95 45.65 -4.84
C PRO A 369 29.36 45.65 -6.32
N ASP A 370 29.11 46.82 -6.91
CA ASP A 370 29.59 47.29 -8.21
C ASP A 370 31.12 47.18 -8.31
N ILE A 371 31.62 46.41 -9.29
CA ILE A 371 33.02 46.46 -9.73
C ILE A 371 33.06 46.48 -11.27
N CYS A 372 33.23 47.71 -11.78
CA CYS A 372 34.00 48.17 -12.95
C CYS A 372 34.05 47.28 -14.21
N ARG A 373 33.51 47.72 -15.35
CA ARG A 373 34.20 48.60 -16.32
C ARG A 373 35.69 48.24 -16.54
N SER A 374 35.97 47.51 -17.60
CA SER A 374 37.01 47.79 -18.62
C SER A 374 36.70 46.95 -19.85
#